data_AF-A0A9D7LMW2-F1
#
_entry.id   AF-A0A9D7LMW2-F1
#
_cell.length_a   1.000
_cell.length_b   1.000
_cell.length_c   1.000
_cell.angle_alpha   90.00
_cell.angle_beta   90.00
_cell.angle_gamma   90.00
#
_symmetry.space_group_name_H-M   'P 1'
#
loop_
_entity.id
_entity.type
_entity.pdbx_description
1 polymer ?
#
loop_
_entity_poly.entity_id
_entity_poly.type
_entity_poly.pdbx_seq_one_letter_code
_entity_poly.pdbx_strand_id
1 'polypeptide(L)'
;MQKGGCHPVEGPAPDAPYTGAKFHRLAANVIRKDNGRGRLPATSIKEVNGEKIGFHRDDPQGHANARVSPAGVATVDAQDEVETANRQAVRLRKEGVKAIVVLIHEGGYQTGEFGQCLGISEPIYGIASKMSPEIDMI
;
A
#
# COMPACT_ATOMS: atom_id res chain seq x y z
N MET A 1 -7.41 -11.54 9.20
CA MET A 1 -6.18 -10.93 8.63
C MET A 1 -5.34 -10.17 9.65
N GLN A 2 -5.67 -8.95 10.08
CA GLN A 2 -4.84 -8.27 11.11
C GLN A 2 -4.91 -8.94 12.48
N LYS A 3 -6.13 -9.24 12.95
CA LYS A 3 -6.40 -9.75 14.32
C LYS A 3 -6.57 -11.28 14.39
N GLY A 4 -6.28 -12.00 13.31
CA GLY A 4 -6.55 -13.43 13.23
C GLY A 4 -8.04 -13.77 13.14
N GLY A 5 -8.39 -14.97 13.57
CA GLY A 5 -9.75 -15.51 13.67
C GLY A 5 -10.03 -16.72 12.78
N CYS A 6 -11.22 -17.30 12.98
CA CYS A 6 -11.79 -18.34 12.12
C CYS A 6 -12.48 -17.72 10.89
N HIS A 7 -12.67 -18.52 9.84
CA HIS A 7 -13.59 -18.16 8.77
C HIS A 7 -15.03 -18.13 9.33
N PRO A 8 -15.86 -17.12 9.03
CA PRO A 8 -17.19 -16.99 9.63
C PRO A 8 -18.15 -18.14 9.29
N VAL A 9 -17.89 -18.87 8.20
CA VAL A 9 -18.74 -20.00 7.74
C VAL A 9 -18.03 -21.35 7.91
N GLU A 10 -16.73 -21.41 7.61
CA GLU A 10 -15.99 -22.68 7.52
C GLU A 10 -15.27 -23.05 8.83
N GLY A 11 -15.27 -22.15 9.81
CA GLY A 11 -14.58 -22.39 11.08
C GLY A 11 -13.07 -22.14 10.99
N PRO A 12 -12.28 -22.67 11.95
CA PRO A 12 -10.82 -22.50 11.95
C PRO A 12 -10.16 -23.20 10.76
N ALA A 13 -8.94 -22.78 10.42
CA ALA A 13 -8.08 -23.62 9.59
C ALA A 13 -7.82 -24.96 10.31
N PRO A 14 -7.46 -26.05 9.61
CA PRO A 14 -7.52 -27.42 10.13
C PRO A 14 -6.89 -27.61 11.52
N ASP A 15 -5.82 -26.89 11.81
CA ASP A 15 -5.03 -27.08 13.03
C ASP A 15 -5.25 -25.98 14.10
N ALA A 16 -5.73 -24.79 13.71
CA ALA A 16 -6.00 -23.67 14.63
C ALA A 16 -6.63 -22.46 13.90
N PRO A 17 -7.28 -21.53 14.64
CA PRO A 17 -7.58 -20.20 14.11
C PRO A 17 -6.32 -19.49 13.61
N TYR A 18 -6.44 -18.73 12.51
CA TYR A 18 -5.33 -17.89 12.07
C TYR A 18 -5.00 -16.88 13.16
N THR A 19 -3.73 -16.74 13.54
CA THR A 19 -3.33 -15.90 14.69
C THR A 19 -3.24 -14.41 14.36
N GLY A 20 -3.28 -14.05 13.06
CA GLY A 20 -3.20 -12.68 12.60
C GLY A 20 -1.79 -12.22 12.23
N ALA A 21 -1.72 -11.01 11.67
CA ALA A 21 -0.47 -10.40 11.27
C ALA A 21 0.26 -9.82 12.48
N LYS A 22 1.55 -10.15 12.63
CA LYS A 22 2.46 -9.57 13.63
C LYS A 22 3.05 -8.22 13.20
N PHE A 23 2.50 -7.64 12.14
CA PHE A 23 2.87 -6.35 11.58
C PHE A 23 1.59 -5.56 11.23
N HIS A 24 1.70 -4.25 11.13
CA HIS A 24 0.59 -3.40 10.71
C HIS A 24 0.33 -3.55 9.21
N ARG A 25 -0.91 -3.87 8.86
CA ARG A 25 -1.38 -3.76 7.48
C ARG A 25 -1.76 -2.31 7.20
N LEU A 26 -1.22 -1.78 6.11
CA LEU A 26 -1.43 -0.40 5.69
C LEU A 26 -2.27 -0.35 4.41
N ALA A 27 -3.06 0.70 4.26
CA ALA A 27 -3.71 1.09 3.01
C ALA A 27 -3.99 2.60 3.06
N ALA A 28 -3.25 3.38 2.29
CA ALA A 28 -3.30 4.83 2.29
C ALA A 28 -4.32 5.39 1.29
N ASN A 29 -4.48 4.74 0.15
CA ASN A 29 -5.38 5.19 -0.93
C ASN A 29 -6.73 4.42 -0.99
N VAL A 30 -6.94 3.40 -0.15
CA VAL A 30 -8.23 2.68 -0.08
C VAL A 30 -9.15 3.31 0.96
N ILE A 31 -10.16 4.02 0.49
CA ILE A 31 -11.03 4.88 1.29
C ILE A 31 -12.46 4.34 1.28
N ARG A 32 -13.15 4.41 2.42
CA ARG A 32 -14.57 4.02 2.49
C ARG A 32 -15.47 5.07 1.85
N LYS A 33 -16.44 4.61 1.05
CA LYS A 33 -17.43 5.46 0.37
C LYS A 33 -18.36 6.20 1.33
N ASP A 34 -18.66 5.59 2.49
CA ASP A 34 -19.68 6.09 3.40
C ASP A 34 -19.23 7.29 4.25
N ASN A 35 -17.93 7.44 4.48
CA ASN A 35 -17.40 8.52 5.34
C ASN A 35 -16.06 9.11 4.88
N GLY A 36 -15.51 8.67 3.75
CA GLY A 36 -14.25 9.19 3.22
C GLY A 36 -13.02 8.85 4.07
N ARG A 37 -13.10 7.89 5.01
CA ARG A 37 -11.98 7.48 5.86
C ARG A 37 -11.38 6.14 5.42
N GLY A 38 -10.08 5.99 5.62
CA GLY A 38 -9.40 4.71 5.44
C GLY A 38 -9.87 3.66 6.45
N ARG A 39 -9.94 2.39 6.03
CA ARG A 39 -10.27 1.26 6.92
C ARG A 39 -9.05 0.76 7.70
N LEU A 40 -7.86 0.98 7.16
CA LEU A 40 -6.57 0.66 7.75
C LEU A 40 -5.78 1.96 7.98
N PRO A 41 -4.76 1.94 8.85
CA PRO A 41 -3.81 3.03 8.91
C PRO A 41 -3.17 3.28 7.53
N ALA A 42 -3.03 4.54 7.14
CA ALA A 42 -2.37 4.92 5.90
C ALA A 42 -0.85 4.72 5.99
N THR A 43 -0.27 5.10 7.13
CA THR A 43 1.16 5.14 7.37
C THR A 43 1.57 4.37 8.62
N SER A 44 2.84 3.96 8.68
CA SER A 44 3.53 3.51 9.89
C SER A 44 4.88 4.19 9.95
N ILE A 45 5.30 4.64 11.13
CA ILE A 45 6.65 5.20 11.34
C ILE A 45 7.44 4.23 12.22
N LYS A 46 8.67 3.95 11.82
CA LYS A 46 9.61 3.15 12.61
C LYS A 46 10.90 3.92 12.81
N GLU A 47 11.41 3.89 14.03
CA GLU A 47 12.70 4.48 14.35
C GLU A 47 13.80 3.43 14.18
N VAL A 48 14.87 3.81 13.50
CA VAL A 48 16.07 2.98 13.29
C VAL A 48 17.28 3.87 13.55
N ASN A 49 18.11 3.49 14.53
CA ASN A 49 19.30 4.26 14.92
C ASN A 49 19.01 5.75 15.22
N GLY A 50 17.87 6.06 15.83
CA GLY A 50 17.46 7.43 16.15
C GLY A 50 16.81 8.19 15.00
N GLU A 51 16.71 7.61 13.81
CA GLU A 51 16.09 8.25 12.64
C GLU A 51 14.72 7.64 12.33
N LYS A 52 13.76 8.49 11.98
CA LYS A 52 12.40 8.08 11.63
C LYS A 52 12.31 7.68 10.17
N ILE A 53 11.83 6.46 9.91
CA ILE A 53 11.49 5.92 8.60
C ILE A 53 9.97 5.77 8.51
N GLY A 54 9.37 6.41 7.51
CA GLY A 54 7.93 6.37 7.26
C GLY A 54 7.60 5.39 6.14
N PHE A 55 6.61 4.54 6.38
CA PHE A 55 6.05 3.61 5.41
C PHE A 55 4.61 4.01 5.12
N HIS A 56 4.20 3.95 3.86
CA HIS A 56 2.79 3.97 3.48
C HIS A 56 2.54 2.93 2.39
N ARG A 57 1.28 2.54 2.19
CA ARG A 57 0.94 1.49 1.23
C ARG A 57 -0.16 1.93 0.30
N ASP A 58 0.09 1.83 -1.01
CA ASP A 58 -0.87 2.13 -2.05
C ASP A 58 -1.27 0.86 -2.79
N ASP A 59 -2.57 0.71 -3.05
CA ASP A 59 -3.17 -0.38 -3.79
C ASP A 59 -3.63 0.13 -5.17
N PRO A 60 -3.55 -0.68 -6.25
CA PRO A 60 -3.87 -0.21 -7.60
C PRO A 60 -5.28 0.37 -7.75
N GLN A 61 -5.37 1.58 -8.31
CA GLN A 61 -6.67 2.18 -8.64
C GLN A 61 -7.37 1.42 -9.78
N GLY A 62 -6.66 1.19 -10.89
CA GLY A 62 -7.23 0.63 -12.12
C GLY A 62 -7.65 -0.85 -12.03
N HIS A 63 -7.21 -1.56 -10.99
CA HIS A 63 -7.35 -3.01 -10.90
C HIS A 63 -8.33 -3.50 -9.82
N ALA A 64 -8.75 -2.59 -8.94
CA ALA A 64 -9.59 -2.94 -7.80
C ALA A 64 -11.00 -3.41 -8.18
N ASN A 65 -11.47 -3.25 -9.43
CA ASN A 65 -12.78 -3.76 -9.86
C ASN A 65 -12.68 -4.90 -10.88
N ALA A 66 -11.53 -5.07 -11.52
CA ALA A 66 -11.34 -6.07 -12.59
C ALA A 66 -10.75 -7.40 -12.07
N ARG A 67 -10.02 -7.39 -10.95
CA ARG A 67 -9.30 -8.58 -10.44
C ARG A 67 -9.75 -9.08 -9.08
N VAL A 68 -10.68 -8.37 -8.43
CA VAL A 68 -11.25 -8.78 -7.14
C VAL A 68 -12.77 -8.87 -7.26
N SER A 69 -13.40 -9.58 -6.32
CA SER A 69 -14.85 -9.68 -6.30
C SER A 69 -15.50 -8.29 -6.14
N PRO A 70 -16.48 -7.92 -6.99
CA PRO A 70 -17.20 -6.66 -6.86
C PRO A 70 -17.81 -6.46 -5.46
N ALA A 71 -18.30 -7.54 -4.83
CA ALA A 71 -18.83 -7.50 -3.47
C ALA A 71 -17.74 -7.13 -2.43
N GLY A 72 -16.49 -7.52 -2.66
CA GLY A 72 -15.37 -7.25 -1.77
C GLY A 72 -14.93 -5.78 -1.75
N VAL A 73 -15.20 -5.04 -2.83
CA VAL A 73 -14.80 -3.62 -2.99
C VAL A 73 -15.97 -2.66 -3.09
N ALA A 74 -17.21 -3.14 -3.04
CA ALA A 74 -18.41 -2.32 -3.21
C ALA A 74 -18.47 -1.08 -2.29
N THR A 75 -17.84 -1.15 -1.12
CA THR A 75 -17.88 -0.11 -0.07
C THR A 75 -16.65 0.79 -0.01
N VAL A 76 -15.66 0.58 -0.89
CA VAL A 76 -14.42 1.36 -0.92
C VAL A 76 -14.13 1.89 -2.31
N ASP A 77 -13.34 2.96 -2.36
CA ASP A 77 -12.73 3.51 -3.55
C ASP A 77 -11.22 3.54 -3.38
N ALA A 78 -10.49 3.22 -4.45
CA ALA A 78 -9.06 3.41 -4.53
C ALA A 78 -8.77 4.78 -5.17
N GLN A 79 -8.10 5.65 -4.41
CA GLN A 79 -7.62 6.95 -4.89
C GLN A 79 -6.34 6.78 -5.72
N ASP A 80 -6.02 7.79 -6.53
CA ASP A 80 -4.78 7.82 -7.33
C ASP A 80 -3.54 7.64 -6.44
N GLU A 81 -2.65 6.75 -6.89
CA GLU A 81 -1.45 6.34 -6.18
C GLU A 81 -0.45 7.50 -6.07
N VAL A 82 -0.26 8.27 -7.14
CA VAL A 82 0.69 9.38 -7.17
C VAL A 82 0.23 10.51 -6.26
N GLU A 83 -1.05 10.89 -6.35
CA GLU A 83 -1.63 11.93 -5.50
C GLU A 83 -1.56 11.54 -4.02
N THR A 84 -1.89 10.27 -3.72
CA THR A 84 -1.86 9.77 -2.35
C THR A 84 -0.45 9.72 -1.79
N ALA A 85 0.50 9.17 -2.55
CA ALA A 85 1.89 9.08 -2.14
C ALA A 85 2.50 10.45 -1.87
N ASN A 86 2.26 11.42 -2.76
CA ASN A 86 2.75 12.79 -2.62
C ASN A 86 2.14 13.48 -1.39
N ARG A 87 0.85 13.27 -1.11
CA ARG A 87 0.19 13.78 0.09
C ARG A 87 0.75 13.15 1.37
N GLN A 88 1.03 11.84 1.38
CA GLN A 88 1.64 11.19 2.53
C GLN A 88 3.08 11.64 2.73
N ALA A 89 3.85 11.86 1.66
CA ALA A 89 5.22 12.36 1.76
C ALA A 89 5.27 13.69 2.52
N VAL A 90 4.47 14.68 2.10
CA VAL A 90 4.37 15.99 2.78
C VAL A 90 4.02 15.83 4.26
N ARG A 91 3.09 14.93 4.59
CA ARG A 91 2.71 14.66 5.98
C ARG A 91 3.85 14.05 6.78
N LEU A 92 4.49 13.01 6.27
CA LEU A 92 5.58 12.31 6.95
C LEU A 92 6.79 13.22 7.17
N ARG A 93 7.11 14.09 6.20
CA ARG A 93 8.14 15.13 6.35
C ARG A 93 7.83 16.08 7.50
N LYS A 94 6.58 16.54 7.63
CA LYS A 94 6.13 17.38 8.76
C LYS A 94 6.24 16.67 10.11
N GLU A 95 6.12 15.34 10.13
CA GLU A 95 6.29 14.51 11.34
C GLU A 95 7.78 14.20 11.66
N GLY A 96 8.72 14.75 10.87
CA GLY A 96 10.16 14.64 11.06
C GLY A 96 10.78 13.37 10.48
N VAL A 97 10.07 12.65 9.60
CA VAL A 97 10.57 11.46 8.91
C VAL A 97 11.72 11.83 7.96
N LYS A 98 12.79 11.04 8.01
CA LYS A 98 13.99 11.24 7.18
C LYS A 98 14.02 10.38 5.93
N ALA A 99 13.43 9.19 5.99
CA ALA A 99 13.31 8.30 4.84
C ALA A 99 11.85 7.86 4.65
N ILE A 100 11.32 7.97 3.44
CA ILE A 100 9.94 7.65 3.10
C ILE A 100 9.94 6.50 2.09
N VAL A 101 9.26 5.42 2.46
CA VAL A 101 9.10 4.21 1.66
C VAL A 101 7.63 4.05 1.27
N VAL A 102 7.36 3.96 -0.02
CA VAL A 102 6.07 3.52 -0.57
C VAL A 102 6.10 2.00 -0.64
N LEU A 103 5.04 1.35 -0.17
CA LEU A 103 4.79 -0.07 -0.40
C LEU A 103 3.68 -0.14 -1.45
N ILE A 104 4.02 -0.28 -2.73
CA ILE A 104 3.01 -0.31 -3.79
C ILE A 104 2.68 -1.73 -4.22
N HIS A 105 1.40 -2.01 -4.42
CA HIS A 105 0.95 -3.29 -4.99
C HIS A 105 0.64 -3.18 -6.48
N GLU A 106 1.48 -2.46 -7.22
CA GLU A 106 1.44 -2.35 -8.67
C GLU A 106 2.73 -2.94 -9.23
N GLY A 107 2.65 -3.61 -10.38
CA GLY A 107 3.75 -4.42 -10.90
C GLY A 107 4.23 -3.95 -12.26
N GLY A 108 5.43 -4.39 -12.62
CA GLY A 108 5.93 -4.24 -13.98
C GLY A 108 6.94 -5.31 -14.34
N TYR A 109 7.27 -5.38 -15.62
CA TYR A 109 8.32 -6.22 -16.16
C TYR A 109 9.30 -5.36 -16.95
N GLN A 110 10.53 -5.83 -17.10
CA GLN A 110 11.54 -5.22 -17.98
C GLN A 110 11.85 -6.17 -19.14
N THR A 111 12.36 -5.62 -20.23
CA THR A 111 12.81 -6.39 -21.40
C THR A 111 14.29 -6.76 -21.35
N GLY A 112 15.06 -6.14 -20.45
CA GLY A 112 16.48 -6.42 -20.23
C GLY A 112 16.74 -7.47 -19.14
N GLU A 113 18.01 -7.74 -18.91
CA GLU A 113 18.52 -8.61 -17.84
C GLU A 113 18.44 -7.94 -16.46
N PHE A 114 18.76 -8.70 -15.41
CA PHE A 114 18.81 -8.19 -14.03
C PHE A 114 19.64 -6.89 -13.93
N GLY A 115 19.03 -5.83 -13.39
CA GLY A 115 19.68 -4.53 -13.16
C GLY A 115 19.75 -3.59 -14.36
N GLN A 116 19.25 -3.98 -15.55
CA GLN A 116 19.33 -3.12 -16.74
C GLN A 116 18.21 -2.08 -16.84
N CYS A 117 17.08 -2.29 -16.15
CA CYS A 117 15.94 -1.35 -16.11
C CYS A 117 15.46 -0.91 -17.51
N LEU A 118 15.52 -1.81 -18.49
CA LEU A 118 15.16 -1.50 -19.89
C LEU A 118 13.70 -1.81 -20.17
N GLY A 119 13.00 -0.87 -20.83
CA GLY A 119 11.63 -1.08 -21.30
C GLY A 119 10.66 -1.46 -20.18
N ILE A 120 10.80 -0.84 -19.00
CA ILE A 120 9.91 -1.11 -17.87
C ILE A 120 8.47 -0.84 -18.28
N SER A 121 7.60 -1.81 -18.03
CA SER A 121 6.19 -1.70 -18.39
C SER A 121 5.45 -0.66 -17.55
N GLU A 122 4.44 -0.06 -18.16
CA GLU A 122 3.43 0.72 -17.45
C GLU A 122 2.45 -0.20 -16.69
N PRO A 123 1.78 0.28 -15.63
CA PRO A 123 1.74 1.67 -15.15
C PRO A 123 2.81 2.02 -14.11
N ILE A 124 3.55 1.04 -13.56
CA ILE A 124 4.47 1.29 -12.43
C ILE A 124 5.56 2.30 -12.76
N TYR A 125 6.09 2.28 -13.99
CA TYR A 125 7.11 3.24 -14.41
C TYR A 125 6.58 4.68 -14.39
N GLY A 126 5.39 4.91 -14.95
CA GLY A 126 4.75 6.21 -14.96
C GLY A 126 4.31 6.69 -13.57
N ILE A 127 3.88 5.78 -12.69
CA ILE A 127 3.58 6.09 -11.29
C ILE A 127 4.86 6.56 -10.58
N ALA A 128 5.92 5.74 -10.61
CA ALA A 128 7.18 6.05 -9.95
C ALA A 128 7.81 7.36 -10.47
N SER A 129 7.73 7.60 -11.78
CA SER A 129 8.29 8.81 -12.42
C SER A 129 7.58 10.11 -12.02
N LYS A 130 6.36 10.04 -11.48
CA LYS A 130 5.54 11.20 -11.06
C LYS A 130 5.49 11.36 -9.54
N MET A 131 6.01 10.40 -8.79
CA MET A 131 6.11 10.50 -7.34
C MET A 131 7.08 11.60 -6.93
N SER A 132 6.82 12.19 -5.76
CA SER A 132 7.63 13.24 -5.17
C SER A 132 9.07 12.78 -4.97
N PRO A 133 10.07 13.62 -5.23
CA PRO A 133 11.47 13.32 -4.91
C PRO A 133 11.73 13.19 -3.40
N GLU A 134 10.75 13.49 -2.54
CA GLU A 134 10.82 13.21 -1.10
C GLU A 134 10.60 11.72 -0.77
N ILE A 135 10.15 10.91 -1.73
CA ILE A 135 10.02 9.46 -1.59
C ILE A 135 11.36 8.82 -1.98
N ASP A 136 11.95 8.11 -1.04
CA ASP A 136 13.29 7.53 -1.19
C ASP A 136 13.26 6.12 -1.78
N MET A 137 12.14 5.41 -1.65
CA MET A 137 11.98 4.02 -2.10
C MET A 137 10.52 3.70 -2.44
N ILE A 138 10.34 2.86 -3.45
CA ILE A 138 9.06 2.27 -3.90
C ILE A 138 9.23 0.75 -3.95
#